data_AF-A0A3D4FIY6-F1
#
_entry.id   AF-A0A3D4FIY6-F1
#
_cell.length_a   1.000
_cell.length_b   1.000
_cell.length_c   1.000
_cell.angle_alpha   90.00
_cell.angle_beta   90.00
_cell.angle_gamma   90.00
#
_symmetry.space_group_name_H-M   'P 1'
#
loop_
_entity.id
_entity.type
_entity.pdbx_description
1 polymer ?
#
loop_
_entity_poly.entity_id
_entity_poly.type
_entity_poly.pdbx_seq_one_letter_code
_entity_poly.pdbx_strand_id
1 'polypeptide(L)'
;LEQISLSHKIPDLNETLEQVARSTSDLQDLVMKIRMLPLDVVFNRFPRMIRDLALELNKEIELEILGQDTELDRTVIEEIGEPLIHLLRNAADHGVESPEERISSGKNPQGKIKLIAYSEGTKAVIKVEDDGKGLDVDKIKAKAERVGINTEGMSDLDIKNLIFSQGFSTNEQVTDISGRGVGMDVVKTKISTLGGTVDAISELGKGTSFVIRLPLTLQIIQALLVKVGSETIAISLGYIDRVIEYRESLIKKTNNKEVIIYNDNVINLIRVNEKLGLEEQSYGKKYIVMVKVGEKQVGLLVDSLLGQQEIVIKPFGKTLKSMKEYIGATILGDGLVTLILDVASLT
;
A
#
# COMPACT_ATOMS: atom_id res chain seq x y z
N LEU A 1 25.34 -14.68 13.95
CA LEU A 1 26.64 -14.23 14.53
C LEU A 1 26.45 -13.13 15.56
N GLU A 2 25.60 -12.12 15.32
CA GLU A 2 25.23 -11.11 16.33
C GLU A 2 24.73 -11.72 17.66
N GLN A 3 23.86 -12.74 17.59
CA GLN A 3 23.40 -13.48 18.79
C GLN A 3 24.55 -14.16 19.57
N ILE A 4 25.61 -14.59 18.90
CA ILE A 4 26.79 -15.24 19.52
C ILE A 4 27.73 -14.18 20.12
N SER A 5 27.81 -13.00 19.49
CA SER A 5 28.59 -11.89 20.04
C SER A 5 27.95 -11.29 21.29
N LEU A 6 26.62 -11.15 21.30
CA LEU A 6 25.85 -10.66 22.45
C LEU A 6 25.96 -11.59 23.67
N SER A 7 26.07 -12.90 23.47
CA SER A 7 26.22 -13.88 24.55
C SER A 7 27.64 -13.95 25.13
N HIS A 8 28.67 -13.57 24.37
CA HIS A 8 30.08 -13.73 24.78
C HIS A 8 30.90 -12.44 24.93
N LYS A 9 30.33 -11.25 24.61
CA LYS A 9 30.96 -9.93 24.79
C LYS A 9 32.44 -9.86 24.34
N ILE A 10 32.74 -10.36 23.14
CA ILE A 10 34.10 -10.33 22.57
C ILE A 10 34.24 -9.03 21.75
N PRO A 11 35.05 -8.04 22.19
CA PRO A 11 35.13 -6.73 21.55
C PRO A 11 35.62 -6.79 20.09
N ASP A 12 36.64 -7.60 19.81
CA ASP A 12 37.22 -7.77 18.46
C ASP A 12 36.21 -8.39 17.47
N LEU A 13 35.29 -9.22 17.98
CA LEU A 13 34.21 -9.79 17.18
C LEU A 13 33.17 -8.72 16.81
N ASN A 14 32.89 -7.77 17.70
CA ASN A 14 31.96 -6.67 17.41
C ASN A 14 32.52 -5.75 16.32
N GLU A 15 33.80 -5.38 16.38
CA GLU A 15 34.42 -4.54 15.35
C GLU A 15 34.40 -5.22 13.98
N THR A 16 34.70 -6.52 13.95
CA THR A 16 34.62 -7.33 12.73
C THR A 16 33.17 -7.43 12.21
N LEU A 17 32.19 -7.61 13.10
CA LEU A 17 30.77 -7.67 12.74
C LEU A 17 30.25 -6.34 12.20
N GLU A 18 30.66 -5.21 12.77
CA GLU A 18 30.33 -3.90 12.24
C GLU A 18 30.94 -3.67 10.85
N GLN A 19 32.18 -4.11 10.64
CA GLN A 19 32.81 -4.03 9.33
C GLN A 19 32.08 -4.89 8.29
N VAL A 20 31.70 -6.11 8.66
CA VAL A 20 30.86 -6.99 7.81
C VAL A 20 29.50 -6.35 7.54
N ALA A 21 28.85 -5.75 8.53
CA ALA A 21 27.57 -5.07 8.37
C ALA A 21 27.68 -3.90 7.38
N ARG A 22 28.74 -3.06 7.50
CA ARG A 22 29.03 -1.97 6.56
C ARG A 22 29.22 -2.49 5.14
N SER A 23 30.10 -3.47 4.95
CA SER A 23 30.35 -4.05 3.62
C SER A 23 29.11 -4.74 3.02
N THR A 24 28.26 -5.33 3.87
CA THR A 24 26.99 -5.93 3.44
C THR A 24 25.99 -4.87 3.00
N SER A 25 25.92 -3.74 3.72
CA SER A 25 25.10 -2.59 3.34
C SER A 25 25.56 -2.01 2.00
N ASP A 26 26.87 -1.83 1.81
CA ASP A 26 27.43 -1.32 0.54
C ASP A 26 27.11 -2.26 -0.64
N LEU A 27 27.23 -3.58 -0.42
CA LEU A 27 26.86 -4.59 -1.41
C LEU A 27 25.36 -4.54 -1.71
N GLN A 28 24.52 -4.38 -0.69
CA GLN A 28 23.07 -4.26 -0.86
C GLN A 28 22.73 -3.02 -1.70
N ASP A 29 23.33 -1.87 -1.44
CA ASP A 29 23.11 -0.64 -2.20
C ASP A 29 23.55 -0.77 -3.66
N LEU A 30 24.69 -1.43 -3.90
CA LEU A 30 25.18 -1.74 -5.25
C LEU A 30 24.21 -2.66 -6.00
N VAL A 31 23.74 -3.72 -5.36
CA VAL A 31 22.77 -4.66 -5.95
C VAL A 31 21.45 -3.95 -6.26
N MET A 32 20.99 -3.06 -5.37
CA MET A 32 19.80 -2.24 -5.60
C MET A 32 19.97 -1.35 -6.83
N LYS A 33 21.10 -0.65 -6.96
CA LYS A 33 21.39 0.19 -8.15
C LYS A 33 21.39 -0.61 -9.46
N ILE A 34 21.92 -1.83 -9.46
CA ILE A 34 21.94 -2.69 -10.66
C ILE A 34 20.52 -3.10 -11.09
N ARG A 35 19.56 -3.19 -10.15
CA ARG A 35 18.17 -3.54 -10.43
C ARG A 35 17.31 -2.35 -10.89
N MET A 36 17.78 -1.13 -10.70
CA MET A 36 17.06 0.06 -11.11
C MET A 36 16.96 0.15 -12.63
N LEU A 37 15.79 0.59 -13.10
CA LEU A 37 15.56 0.94 -14.49
C LEU A 37 14.95 2.35 -14.56
N PRO A 38 15.17 3.11 -15.64
CA PRO A 38 14.51 4.40 -15.82
C PRO A 38 13.02 4.22 -16.12
N LEU A 39 12.20 5.18 -15.69
CA LEU A 39 10.76 5.21 -15.97
C LEU A 39 10.43 5.33 -17.48
N ASP A 40 11.38 5.77 -18.31
CA ASP A 40 11.27 5.84 -19.77
C ASP A 40 10.71 4.55 -20.40
N VAL A 41 11.09 3.38 -19.87
CA VAL A 41 10.65 2.07 -20.34
C VAL A 41 9.12 1.95 -20.36
N VAL A 42 8.44 2.61 -19.41
CA VAL A 42 6.98 2.62 -19.29
C VAL A 42 6.37 3.90 -19.86
N PHE A 43 7.08 5.02 -19.82
CA PHE A 43 6.56 6.32 -20.26
C PHE A 43 6.47 6.43 -21.77
N ASN A 44 7.37 5.77 -22.52
CA ASN A 44 7.46 5.84 -23.98
C ASN A 44 6.17 5.46 -24.74
N ARG A 45 5.28 4.67 -24.14
CA ARG A 45 4.00 4.23 -24.73
C ARG A 45 2.85 5.20 -24.51
N PHE A 46 2.94 6.09 -23.51
CA PHE A 46 1.85 7.01 -23.16
C PHE A 46 1.57 8.10 -24.21
N PRO A 47 2.57 8.68 -24.92
CA PRO A 47 2.29 9.64 -25.98
C PRO A 47 1.44 9.10 -27.13
N ARG A 48 1.54 7.80 -27.44
CA ARG A 48 0.68 7.17 -28.44
C ARG A 48 -0.73 6.97 -27.89
N MET A 49 -0.84 6.40 -26.69
CA MET A 49 -2.12 6.18 -26.02
C MET A 49 -2.94 7.47 -25.85
N ILE A 50 -2.33 8.58 -25.42
CA ILE A 50 -3.03 9.87 -25.27
C ILE A 50 -3.49 10.41 -26.62
N ARG A 51 -2.70 10.26 -27.69
CA ARG A 51 -3.13 10.65 -29.05
C ARG A 51 -4.35 9.85 -29.51
N ASP A 52 -4.35 8.54 -29.26
CA ASP A 52 -5.48 7.67 -29.62
C ASP A 52 -6.74 8.05 -28.82
N LEU A 53 -6.61 8.31 -27.51
CA LEU A 53 -7.71 8.78 -26.65
C LEU A 53 -8.23 10.16 -27.06
N ALA A 54 -7.34 11.10 -27.40
CA ALA A 54 -7.73 12.43 -27.85
C ALA A 54 -8.61 12.37 -29.11
N LEU A 55 -8.28 11.46 -30.05
CA LEU A 55 -9.10 11.21 -31.25
C LEU A 55 -10.44 10.55 -30.90
N GLU A 56 -10.43 9.52 -30.03
CA GLU A 56 -11.64 8.80 -29.61
C GLU A 56 -12.66 9.74 -28.92
N LEU A 57 -12.16 10.65 -28.09
CA LEU A 57 -12.98 11.59 -27.31
C LEU A 57 -13.29 12.90 -28.04
N ASN A 58 -12.71 13.09 -29.23
CA ASN A 58 -12.77 14.35 -29.98
C ASN A 58 -12.32 15.57 -29.14
N LYS A 59 -11.16 15.43 -28.47
CA LYS A 59 -10.54 16.48 -27.65
C LYS A 59 -9.13 16.80 -28.14
N GLU A 60 -8.67 18.03 -27.94
CA GLU A 60 -7.28 18.41 -28.21
C GLU A 60 -6.48 18.32 -26.92
N ILE A 61 -5.50 17.41 -26.87
CA ILE A 61 -4.71 17.12 -25.65
C ILE A 61 -3.21 17.10 -25.98
N GLU A 62 -2.41 17.84 -25.22
CA GLU A 62 -0.95 17.80 -25.20
C GLU A 62 -0.46 17.01 -23.97
N LEU A 63 0.41 16.03 -24.19
CA LEU A 63 1.08 15.29 -23.11
C LEU A 63 2.52 15.78 -22.97
N GLU A 64 2.86 16.30 -21.79
CA GLU A 64 4.22 16.68 -21.40
C GLU A 64 4.78 15.63 -20.43
N ILE A 65 5.99 15.11 -20.68
CA ILE A 65 6.65 14.12 -19.81
C ILE A 65 7.95 14.72 -19.29
N LEU A 66 8.12 14.73 -17.97
CA LEU A 66 9.28 15.28 -17.27
C LEU A 66 9.86 14.24 -16.31
N GLY A 67 11.20 14.13 -16.26
CA GLY A 67 11.90 13.23 -15.33
C GLY A 67 11.81 11.74 -15.67
N GLN A 68 11.71 11.39 -16.95
CA GLN A 68 11.68 10.00 -17.44
C GLN A 68 12.94 9.19 -17.09
N ASP A 69 14.03 9.87 -16.74
CA ASP A 69 15.29 9.32 -16.25
C ASP A 69 15.23 8.89 -14.77
N THR A 70 14.15 9.23 -14.05
CA THR A 70 13.96 8.78 -12.66
C THR A 70 13.96 7.25 -12.59
N GLU A 71 14.84 6.74 -11.74
CA GLU A 71 15.11 5.31 -11.58
C GLU A 71 14.20 4.66 -10.53
N LEU A 72 13.69 3.47 -10.85
CA LEU A 72 12.86 2.65 -9.96
C LEU A 72 13.18 1.17 -10.11
N ASP A 73 12.83 0.39 -9.07
CA ASP A 73 12.97 -1.06 -9.10
C ASP A 73 12.18 -1.67 -10.27
N ARG A 74 12.79 -2.60 -11.00
CA ARG A 74 12.17 -3.27 -12.15
C ARG A 74 10.76 -3.82 -11.86
N THR A 75 10.53 -4.40 -10.69
CA THR A 75 9.21 -4.96 -10.34
C THR A 75 8.18 -3.86 -10.12
N VAL A 76 8.60 -2.72 -9.56
CA VAL A 76 7.73 -1.54 -9.42
C VAL A 76 7.37 -0.99 -10.80
N ILE A 77 8.32 -0.92 -11.73
CA ILE A 77 8.10 -0.45 -13.11
C ILE A 77 7.10 -1.33 -13.87
N GLU A 78 7.24 -2.66 -13.76
CA GLU A 78 6.32 -3.61 -14.41
C GLU A 78 4.88 -3.46 -13.88
N GLU A 79 4.70 -3.19 -12.58
CA GLU A 79 3.38 -3.10 -11.95
C GLU A 79 2.75 -1.69 -11.98
N ILE A 80 3.53 -0.61 -12.00
CA ILE A 80 3.05 0.79 -11.96
C ILE A 80 2.41 1.26 -13.27
N GLY A 81 2.71 0.58 -14.38
CA GLY A 81 2.25 0.98 -15.70
C GLY A 81 0.72 1.04 -15.84
N GLU A 82 0.01 0.04 -15.32
CA GLU A 82 -1.46 -0.01 -15.37
C GLU A 82 -2.13 1.11 -14.53
N PRO A 83 -1.71 1.37 -13.27
CA PRO A 83 -2.15 2.55 -12.52
C PRO A 83 -1.98 3.87 -13.27
N LEU A 84 -0.83 4.09 -13.91
CA LEU A 84 -0.57 5.32 -14.67
C LEU A 84 -1.46 5.44 -15.90
N ILE A 85 -1.71 4.34 -16.63
CA ILE A 85 -2.66 4.32 -17.75
C ILE A 85 -4.04 4.79 -17.28
N HIS A 86 -4.49 4.29 -16.13
CA HIS A 86 -5.81 4.61 -15.62
C HIS A 86 -5.92 6.08 -15.16
N LEU A 87 -4.90 6.61 -14.49
CA LEU A 87 -4.86 8.04 -14.12
C LEU A 87 -4.81 8.95 -15.34
N LEU A 88 -4.00 8.62 -16.34
CA LEU A 88 -3.90 9.35 -17.60
C LEU A 88 -5.23 9.33 -18.38
N ARG A 89 -5.90 8.17 -18.42
CA ARG A 89 -7.22 8.03 -19.02
C ARG A 89 -8.24 8.89 -18.28
N ASN A 90 -8.27 8.88 -16.95
CA ASN A 90 -9.19 9.73 -16.19
C ASN A 90 -8.94 11.23 -16.43
N ALA A 91 -7.68 11.63 -16.54
CA ALA A 91 -7.33 12.99 -16.93
C ALA A 91 -7.87 13.33 -18.33
N ALA A 92 -7.76 12.44 -19.32
CA ALA A 92 -8.26 12.67 -20.68
C ALA A 92 -9.81 12.59 -20.79
N ASP A 93 -10.44 11.57 -20.22
CA ASP A 93 -11.88 11.29 -20.31
C ASP A 93 -12.69 12.32 -19.50
N HIS A 94 -12.29 12.54 -18.24
CA HIS A 94 -13.08 13.29 -17.27
C HIS A 94 -12.44 14.62 -16.85
N GLY A 95 -11.10 14.70 -16.81
CA GLY A 95 -10.38 15.92 -16.42
C GLY A 95 -10.50 17.03 -17.46
N VAL A 96 -9.88 16.81 -18.62
CA VAL A 96 -9.82 17.75 -19.75
C VAL A 96 -11.22 17.92 -20.37
N GLU A 97 -11.69 19.15 -20.46
CA GLU A 97 -12.98 19.50 -21.07
C GLU A 97 -12.91 19.50 -22.61
N SER A 98 -14.06 19.58 -23.29
CA SER A 98 -14.07 19.73 -24.76
C SER A 98 -13.49 21.09 -25.19
N PRO A 99 -12.97 21.24 -26.43
CA PRO A 99 -12.44 22.54 -26.89
C PRO A 99 -13.44 23.69 -26.73
N GLU A 100 -14.72 23.42 -26.99
CA GLU A 100 -15.83 24.37 -26.85
C GLU A 100 -16.04 24.80 -25.39
N GLU A 101 -16.07 23.84 -24.46
CA GLU A 101 -16.18 24.10 -23.03
C GLU A 101 -14.97 24.89 -22.50
N ARG A 102 -13.77 24.58 -23.00
CA ARG A 102 -12.53 25.28 -22.61
C ARG A 102 -12.54 26.73 -23.05
N ILE A 103 -12.92 27.01 -24.31
CA ILE A 103 -13.06 28.37 -24.82
C ILE A 103 -14.09 29.15 -24.01
N SER A 104 -15.24 28.54 -23.70
CA SER A 104 -16.28 29.19 -22.88
C SER A 104 -15.82 29.55 -21.46
N SER A 105 -14.87 28.77 -20.93
CA SER A 105 -14.25 28.99 -19.61
C SER A 105 -12.98 29.85 -19.67
N GLY A 106 -12.63 30.41 -20.84
CA GLY A 106 -11.44 31.25 -21.02
C GLY A 106 -10.10 30.49 -21.01
N LYS A 107 -10.12 29.17 -21.19
CA LYS A 107 -8.93 28.30 -21.24
C LYS A 107 -8.44 28.11 -22.66
N ASN A 108 -7.20 27.62 -22.80
CA ASN A 108 -6.64 27.22 -24.09
C ASN A 108 -7.44 26.03 -24.66
N PRO A 109 -7.87 26.05 -25.94
CA PRO A 109 -8.57 24.92 -26.58
C PRO A 109 -7.84 23.58 -26.43
N GLN A 110 -6.50 23.59 -26.48
CA GLN A 110 -5.68 22.41 -26.23
C GLN A 110 -5.48 22.22 -24.72
N GLY A 111 -6.01 21.12 -24.19
CA GLY A 111 -5.80 20.69 -22.80
C GLY A 111 -4.37 20.17 -22.60
N LYS A 112 -3.85 20.30 -21.37
CA LYS A 112 -2.51 19.82 -21.03
C LYS A 112 -2.58 18.74 -19.95
N ILE A 113 -1.89 17.63 -20.20
CA ILE A 113 -1.64 16.59 -19.21
C ILE A 113 -0.13 16.52 -19.01
N LYS A 114 0.34 16.57 -17.75
CA LYS A 114 1.74 16.46 -17.38
C LYS A 114 1.98 15.17 -16.62
N LEU A 115 2.98 14.41 -17.02
CA LEU A 115 3.50 13.27 -16.30
C LEU A 115 4.90 13.61 -15.79
N ILE A 116 5.03 13.83 -14.48
CA ILE A 116 6.25 14.31 -13.85
C ILE A 116 6.77 13.21 -12.91
N ALA A 117 8.05 12.87 -13.01
CA ALA A 117 8.70 12.00 -12.04
C ALA A 117 9.96 12.64 -11.47
N TYR A 118 10.20 12.45 -10.18
CA TYR A 118 11.44 12.87 -9.53
C TYR A 118 11.65 12.08 -8.24
N SER A 119 12.89 12.03 -7.76
CA SER A 119 13.23 11.43 -6.47
C SER A 119 13.18 12.47 -5.35
N GLU A 120 12.54 12.14 -4.24
CA GLU A 120 12.45 12.94 -3.02
C GLU A 120 12.92 12.09 -1.83
N GLY A 121 14.18 12.26 -1.42
CA GLY A 121 14.80 11.44 -0.38
C GLY A 121 14.86 9.96 -0.78
N THR A 122 14.17 9.10 -0.02
CA THR A 122 14.10 7.65 -0.25
C THR A 122 12.87 7.22 -1.06
N LYS A 123 12.11 8.18 -1.60
CA LYS A 123 10.88 7.93 -2.36
C LYS A 123 11.01 8.45 -3.79
N ALA A 124 10.47 7.72 -4.75
CA ALA A 124 10.11 8.27 -6.05
C ALA A 124 8.73 8.92 -5.94
N VAL A 125 8.60 10.12 -6.49
CA VAL A 125 7.34 10.83 -6.63
C VAL A 125 6.97 10.86 -8.11
N ILE A 126 5.78 10.40 -8.44
CA ILE A 126 5.20 10.46 -9.79
C ILE A 126 3.91 11.25 -9.71
N LYS A 127 3.78 12.30 -10.52
CA LYS A 127 2.61 13.16 -10.61
C LYS A 127 1.95 13.03 -11.98
N VAL A 128 0.62 12.89 -11.98
CA VAL A 128 -0.21 13.02 -13.17
C VAL A 128 -1.08 14.26 -12.97
N GLU A 129 -0.80 15.32 -13.74
CA GLU A 129 -1.47 16.61 -13.61
C GLU A 129 -2.27 16.92 -14.87
N ASP A 130 -3.48 17.44 -14.72
CA ASP A 130 -4.28 18.00 -15.80
C ASP A 130 -4.67 19.45 -15.49
N ASP A 131 -4.92 20.25 -16.52
CA ASP A 131 -5.45 21.61 -16.43
C ASP A 131 -6.98 21.68 -16.66
N GLY A 132 -7.64 20.56 -16.35
CA GLY A 132 -9.06 20.34 -16.61
C GLY A 132 -9.99 21.02 -15.62
N LYS A 133 -11.20 20.48 -15.51
CA LYS A 133 -12.26 21.06 -14.67
C LYS A 133 -12.05 20.88 -13.16
N GLY A 134 -11.12 20.01 -12.76
CA GLY A 134 -10.91 19.66 -11.36
C GLY A 134 -12.04 18.83 -10.74
N LEU A 135 -11.92 18.57 -9.44
CA LEU A 135 -12.85 17.77 -8.65
C LEU A 135 -13.86 18.67 -7.93
N ASP A 136 -15.13 18.35 -8.12
CA ASP A 136 -16.27 19.01 -7.48
C ASP A 136 -16.53 18.36 -6.10
N VAL A 137 -16.09 19.06 -5.05
CA VAL A 137 -16.16 18.58 -3.66
C VAL A 137 -17.61 18.32 -3.25
N ASP A 138 -18.55 19.18 -3.65
CA ASP A 138 -19.97 19.03 -3.29
C ASP A 138 -20.58 17.79 -3.94
N LYS A 139 -20.25 17.51 -5.21
CA LYS A 139 -20.69 16.27 -5.87
C LYS A 139 -20.10 15.02 -5.23
N ILE A 140 -18.83 15.06 -4.85
CA ILE A 140 -18.16 13.95 -4.16
C ILE A 140 -18.82 13.72 -2.80
N LYS A 141 -19.07 14.80 -2.04
CA LYS A 141 -19.74 14.73 -0.74
C LYS A 141 -21.14 14.13 -0.84
N ALA A 142 -21.97 14.65 -1.75
CA ALA A 142 -23.32 14.14 -1.98
C ALA A 142 -23.33 12.67 -2.40
N LYS A 143 -22.33 12.22 -3.15
CA LYS A 143 -22.19 10.80 -3.52
C LYS A 143 -21.73 9.95 -2.35
N ALA A 144 -20.78 10.40 -1.55
CA ALA A 144 -20.28 9.71 -0.36
C ALA A 144 -21.42 9.41 0.61
N GLU A 145 -22.29 10.39 0.86
CA GLU A 145 -23.47 10.24 1.72
C GLU A 145 -24.45 9.18 1.19
N ARG A 146 -24.67 9.10 -0.13
CA ARG A 146 -25.52 8.06 -0.76
C ARG A 146 -24.95 6.65 -0.61
N VAL A 147 -23.63 6.53 -0.60
CA VAL A 147 -22.92 5.25 -0.43
C VAL A 147 -22.75 4.90 1.07
N GLY A 148 -23.25 5.74 1.98
CA GLY A 148 -23.24 5.52 3.42
C GLY A 148 -21.95 5.95 4.11
N ILE A 149 -21.12 6.78 3.47
CA ILE A 149 -19.91 7.36 4.04
C ILE A 149 -20.29 8.71 4.68
N ASN A 150 -20.10 8.85 6.00
CA ASN A 150 -20.29 10.13 6.69
C ASN A 150 -19.15 11.08 6.33
N THR A 151 -19.51 12.29 5.89
CA THR A 151 -18.56 13.34 5.48
C THR A 151 -18.48 14.52 6.44
N GLU A 152 -19.22 14.48 7.56
CA GLU A 152 -19.18 15.52 8.59
C GLU A 152 -17.79 15.62 9.23
N GLY A 153 -17.24 16.83 9.29
CA GLY A 153 -15.94 17.12 9.89
C GLY A 153 -14.71 16.76 9.03
N MET A 154 -14.91 16.20 7.83
CA MET A 154 -13.81 15.91 6.90
C MET A 154 -13.25 17.19 6.27
N SER A 155 -11.93 17.23 6.02
CA SER A 155 -11.32 18.29 5.24
C SER A 155 -11.63 18.12 3.74
N ASP A 156 -11.52 19.20 2.96
CA ASP A 156 -11.66 19.14 1.49
C ASP A 156 -10.71 18.12 0.84
N LEU A 157 -9.52 17.95 1.41
CA LEU A 157 -8.54 16.96 0.94
C LEU A 157 -9.04 15.54 1.21
N ASP A 158 -9.57 15.28 2.39
CA ASP A 158 -10.11 13.97 2.76
C ASP A 158 -11.32 13.64 1.89
N ILE A 159 -12.20 14.61 1.64
CA ILE A 159 -13.36 14.44 0.75
C ILE A 159 -12.87 14.10 -0.67
N LYS A 160 -11.91 14.84 -1.23
CA LYS A 160 -11.35 14.54 -2.56
C LYS A 160 -10.72 13.15 -2.62
N ASN A 161 -10.07 12.70 -1.55
CA ASN A 161 -9.48 11.37 -1.46
C ASN A 161 -10.53 10.24 -1.34
N LEU A 162 -11.81 10.54 -1.10
CA LEU A 162 -12.88 9.55 -1.13
C LEU A 162 -13.07 8.92 -2.51
N ILE A 163 -12.60 9.55 -3.59
CA ILE A 163 -12.63 8.97 -4.94
C ILE A 163 -11.93 7.61 -5.00
N PHE A 164 -10.94 7.38 -4.13
CA PHE A 164 -10.21 6.12 -4.03
C PHE A 164 -10.90 5.06 -3.14
N SER A 165 -12.08 5.37 -2.59
CA SER A 165 -12.83 4.41 -1.76
C SER A 165 -13.52 3.37 -2.62
N GLN A 166 -13.62 2.14 -2.11
CA GLN A 166 -14.32 1.06 -2.80
C GLN A 166 -15.78 1.47 -3.09
N GLY A 167 -16.24 1.17 -4.30
CA GLY A 167 -17.62 1.48 -4.72
C GLY A 167 -17.87 2.96 -5.07
N PHE A 168 -16.85 3.82 -5.04
CA PHE A 168 -17.00 5.23 -5.39
C PHE A 168 -17.00 5.50 -6.92
N SER A 169 -16.75 4.48 -7.75
CA SER A 169 -16.73 4.63 -9.22
C SER A 169 -18.03 5.23 -9.77
N THR A 170 -17.91 6.16 -10.72
CA THR A 170 -18.98 7.02 -11.26
C THR A 170 -19.78 6.42 -12.41
N ASN A 171 -19.48 5.19 -12.84
CA ASN A 171 -20.13 4.66 -14.03
C ASN A 171 -21.42 3.90 -13.68
N GLU A 172 -22.56 4.53 -13.93
CA GLU A 172 -23.89 3.88 -14.03
C GLU A 172 -24.05 3.08 -15.33
N GLN A 173 -23.12 3.22 -16.29
CA GLN A 173 -23.09 2.44 -17.53
C GLN A 173 -21.76 1.70 -17.67
N VAL A 174 -21.84 0.38 -17.73
CA VAL A 174 -20.74 -0.50 -18.15
C VAL A 174 -20.57 -0.30 -19.66
N THR A 175 -19.59 0.51 -20.08
CA THR A 175 -19.22 0.59 -21.49
C THR A 175 -18.40 -0.63 -21.88
N ASP A 176 -18.73 -1.20 -23.05
CA ASP A 176 -18.38 -2.55 -23.54
C ASP A 176 -16.89 -2.87 -23.79
N ILE A 177 -15.94 -2.11 -23.24
CA ILE A 177 -14.50 -2.28 -23.55
C ILE A 177 -13.64 -2.55 -22.29
N SER A 178 -14.19 -2.38 -21.08
CA SER A 178 -13.46 -2.66 -19.84
C SER A 178 -14.11 -3.80 -19.06
N GLY A 179 -13.84 -5.03 -19.51
CA GLY A 179 -14.17 -6.23 -18.74
C GLY A 179 -13.49 -6.18 -17.37
N ARG A 180 -14.27 -5.83 -16.35
CA ARG A 180 -13.93 -5.44 -14.96
C ARG A 180 -13.78 -3.92 -14.82
N GLY A 181 -14.83 -3.25 -14.36
CA GLY A 181 -14.81 -1.83 -14.03
C GLY A 181 -13.66 -1.51 -13.07
N VAL A 182 -12.61 -0.87 -13.60
CA VAL A 182 -11.45 -0.43 -12.83
C VAL A 182 -11.78 0.95 -12.29
N GLY A 183 -12.02 1.04 -10.98
CA GLY A 183 -12.16 2.31 -10.27
C GLY A 183 -10.82 2.82 -9.75
N MET A 184 -10.84 4.04 -9.23
CA MET A 184 -9.70 4.63 -8.52
C MET A 184 -9.29 3.82 -7.28
N ASP A 185 -10.19 3.01 -6.72
CA ASP A 185 -9.92 2.06 -5.64
C ASP A 185 -8.91 0.97 -6.03
N VAL A 186 -8.97 0.49 -7.27
CA VAL A 186 -7.99 -0.48 -7.81
C VAL A 186 -6.60 0.17 -7.92
N VAL A 187 -6.53 1.43 -8.36
CA VAL A 187 -5.28 2.20 -8.43
C VAL A 187 -4.67 2.35 -7.04
N LYS A 188 -5.45 2.80 -6.06
CA LYS A 188 -4.98 2.93 -4.67
C LYS A 188 -4.49 1.61 -4.12
N THR A 189 -5.27 0.54 -4.29
CA THR A 189 -4.89 -0.81 -3.82
C THR A 189 -3.57 -1.25 -4.44
N LYS A 190 -3.40 -1.08 -5.76
CA LYS A 190 -2.18 -1.51 -6.46
C LYS A 190 -0.96 -0.70 -6.02
N ILE A 191 -1.10 0.62 -5.85
CA ILE A 191 -0.04 1.48 -5.32
C ILE A 191 0.31 1.10 -3.88
N SER A 192 -0.67 0.82 -3.03
CA SER A 192 -0.44 0.36 -1.65
C SER A 192 0.26 -0.99 -1.59
N THR A 193 -0.02 -1.94 -2.51
CA THR A 193 0.71 -3.21 -2.58
C THR A 193 2.18 -3.04 -2.98
N LEU A 194 2.53 -1.93 -3.65
CA LEU A 194 3.92 -1.55 -3.94
C LEU A 194 4.58 -0.80 -2.77
N GLY A 195 3.90 -0.72 -1.62
CA GLY A 195 4.38 0.03 -0.46
C GLY A 195 4.26 1.55 -0.61
N GLY A 196 3.50 2.01 -1.61
CA GLY A 196 3.33 3.43 -1.92
C GLY A 196 2.00 4.01 -1.42
N THR A 197 1.86 5.31 -1.67
CA THR A 197 0.64 6.08 -1.39
C THR A 197 0.23 6.88 -2.61
N VAL A 198 -1.06 7.16 -2.77
CA VAL A 198 -1.61 8.05 -3.80
C VAL A 198 -2.57 9.04 -3.17
N ASP A 199 -2.43 10.31 -3.54
CA ASP A 199 -3.30 11.40 -3.12
C ASP A 199 -3.82 12.17 -4.33
N ALA A 200 -5.01 12.77 -4.21
CA ALA A 200 -5.57 13.66 -5.22
C ALA A 200 -5.62 15.10 -4.71
N ILE A 201 -4.88 15.99 -5.38
CA ILE A 201 -4.87 17.42 -5.11
C ILE A 201 -5.59 18.09 -6.28
N SER A 202 -6.72 18.73 -6.03
CA SER A 202 -7.51 19.33 -7.11
C SER A 202 -8.14 20.64 -6.68
N GLU A 203 -8.28 21.56 -7.64
CA GLU A 203 -9.03 22.80 -7.49
C GLU A 203 -10.00 22.94 -8.66
N LEU A 204 -11.26 23.27 -8.34
CA LEU A 204 -12.32 23.40 -9.34
C LEU A 204 -11.96 24.46 -10.37
N GLY A 205 -12.08 24.12 -11.65
CA GLY A 205 -11.72 24.96 -12.78
C GLY A 205 -10.21 25.07 -13.06
N LYS A 206 -9.32 24.56 -12.20
CA LYS A 206 -7.87 24.60 -12.43
C LYS A 206 -7.23 23.25 -12.76
N GLY A 207 -7.91 22.15 -12.42
CA GLY A 207 -7.51 20.79 -12.78
C GLY A 207 -7.20 19.90 -11.58
N THR A 208 -6.57 18.77 -11.84
CA THR A 208 -6.27 17.74 -10.83
C THR A 208 -4.83 17.28 -10.93
N SER A 209 -4.20 17.03 -9.79
CA SER A 209 -2.86 16.46 -9.65
C SER A 209 -2.96 15.21 -8.78
N PHE A 210 -2.72 14.05 -9.38
CA PHE A 210 -2.58 12.78 -8.67
C PHE A 210 -1.12 12.58 -8.30
N VAL A 211 -0.83 12.48 -7.02
CA VAL A 211 0.54 12.37 -6.50
C VAL A 211 0.77 10.98 -5.93
N ILE A 212 1.58 10.18 -6.64
CA ILE A 212 2.01 8.85 -6.22
C ILE A 212 3.38 8.97 -5.55
N ARG A 213 3.55 8.32 -4.41
CA ARG A 213 4.84 8.20 -3.72
C ARG A 213 5.16 6.72 -3.54
N LEU A 214 6.29 6.28 -4.08
CA LEU A 214 6.76 4.89 -4.03
C LEU A 214 8.11 4.84 -3.33
N PRO A 215 8.39 3.83 -2.50
CA PRO A 215 9.73 3.62 -1.97
C PRO A 215 10.69 3.27 -3.12
N LEU A 216 11.92 3.80 -3.06
CA LEU A 216 12.98 3.43 -4.02
C LEU A 216 13.56 2.03 -3.73
N THR A 217 13.36 1.50 -2.52
CA THR A 217 13.93 0.23 -2.08
C THR A 217 12.86 -0.81 -1.77
N LEU A 218 13.28 -2.08 -1.65
CA LEU A 218 12.45 -3.13 -1.08
C LEU A 218 11.94 -2.70 0.30
N GLN A 219 10.65 -2.92 0.54
CA GLN A 219 10.02 -2.46 1.78
C GLN A 219 10.52 -3.29 2.97
N ILE A 220 11.39 -2.68 3.77
CA ILE A 220 11.80 -3.19 5.09
C ILE A 220 10.75 -2.72 6.08
N ILE A 221 10.22 -3.66 6.87
CA ILE A 221 9.35 -3.35 8.01
C ILE A 221 9.95 -3.93 9.28
N GLN A 222 9.63 -3.31 10.41
CA GLN A 222 9.88 -3.93 11.70
C GLN A 222 8.71 -4.86 12.04
N ALA A 223 9.02 -6.11 12.35
CA ALA A 223 8.02 -7.12 12.69
C ALA A 223 8.35 -7.81 14.02
N LEU A 224 7.30 -8.19 14.74
CA LEU A 224 7.37 -9.12 15.85
C LEU A 224 7.24 -10.54 15.30
N LEU A 225 8.27 -11.36 15.51
CA LEU A 225 8.25 -12.78 15.19
C LEU A 225 7.60 -13.55 16.34
N VAL A 226 6.60 -14.35 16.01
CA VAL A 226 5.83 -15.16 16.96
C VAL A 226 5.77 -16.61 16.50
N LYS A 227 5.60 -17.54 17.44
CA LYS A 227 5.25 -18.93 17.13
C LYS A 227 3.75 -19.16 17.21
N VAL A 228 3.23 -19.90 16.25
CA VAL A 228 1.87 -20.44 16.23
C VAL A 228 1.96 -21.88 15.74
N GLY A 229 1.72 -22.84 16.62
CA GLY A 229 2.05 -24.24 16.36
C GLY A 229 3.55 -24.42 16.06
N SER A 230 3.89 -25.19 15.03
CA SER A 230 5.27 -25.33 14.54
C SER A 230 5.79 -24.09 13.80
N GLU A 231 4.90 -23.21 13.34
CA GLU A 231 5.23 -22.18 12.37
C GLU A 231 5.73 -20.90 13.05
N THR A 232 6.70 -20.27 12.40
CA THR A 232 7.11 -18.89 12.71
C THR A 232 6.32 -17.94 11.81
N ILE A 233 5.70 -16.93 12.41
CA ILE A 233 4.88 -15.93 11.71
C ILE A 233 5.38 -14.54 12.10
N ALA A 234 5.40 -13.62 11.14
CA ALA A 234 5.74 -12.22 11.37
C ALA A 234 4.49 -11.35 11.44
N ILE A 235 4.41 -10.47 12.44
CA ILE A 235 3.36 -9.46 12.59
C ILE A 235 4.02 -8.08 12.55
N SER A 236 3.61 -7.20 11.65
CA SER A 236 4.17 -5.84 11.58
C SER A 236 3.96 -5.09 12.90
N LEU A 237 5.03 -4.50 13.43
CA LEU A 237 4.98 -3.70 14.66
C LEU A 237 4.07 -2.48 14.51
N GLY A 238 3.88 -1.96 13.30
CA GLY A 238 2.98 -0.83 13.05
C GLY A 238 1.52 -1.10 13.41
N TYR A 239 1.11 -2.37 13.49
CA TYR A 239 -0.23 -2.75 13.95
C TYR A 239 -0.28 -3.11 15.43
N ILE A 240 0.85 -3.31 16.10
CA ILE A 240 0.89 -3.84 17.47
C ILE A 240 0.81 -2.68 18.47
N ASP A 241 -0.24 -2.68 19.30
CA ASP A 241 -0.37 -1.75 20.42
C ASP A 241 0.44 -2.23 21.64
N ARG A 242 0.30 -3.52 21.98
CA ARG A 242 1.00 -4.16 23.10
C ARG A 242 0.93 -5.68 23.05
N VAL A 243 1.66 -6.34 23.94
CA VAL A 243 1.58 -7.79 24.16
C VAL A 243 1.30 -8.06 25.63
N ILE A 244 0.36 -8.97 25.91
CA ILE A 244 0.01 -9.40 27.27
C ILE A 244 0.14 -10.91 27.41
N GLU A 245 0.45 -11.38 28.61
CA GLU A 245 0.48 -12.82 28.92
C GLU A 245 -0.95 -13.38 28.91
N TYR A 246 -1.16 -14.50 28.22
CA TYR A 246 -2.44 -15.19 28.21
C TYR A 246 -2.73 -15.80 29.57
N ARG A 247 -3.96 -15.62 30.05
CA ARG A 247 -4.51 -16.33 31.20
C ARG A 247 -5.95 -16.71 30.91
N GLU A 248 -6.33 -17.95 31.20
CA GLU A 248 -7.69 -18.44 31.00
C GLU A 248 -8.75 -17.53 31.64
N SER A 249 -8.41 -16.94 32.80
CA SER A 249 -9.28 -16.01 33.53
C SER A 249 -9.61 -14.71 32.79
N LEU A 250 -8.85 -14.36 31.75
CA LEU A 250 -9.10 -13.16 30.93
C LEU A 250 -10.17 -13.41 29.87
N ILE A 251 -10.44 -14.67 29.51
CA ILE A 251 -11.37 -15.01 28.45
C ILE A 251 -12.80 -15.02 28.98
N LYS A 252 -13.67 -14.34 28.25
CA LYS A 252 -15.12 -14.47 28.36
C LYS A 252 -15.68 -14.88 27.01
N LYS A 253 -16.85 -15.51 27.03
CA LYS A 253 -17.61 -15.82 25.81
C LYS A 253 -18.80 -14.88 25.71
N THR A 254 -18.96 -14.24 24.57
CA THR A 254 -20.11 -13.38 24.26
C THR A 254 -20.54 -13.66 22.82
N ASN A 255 -21.83 -13.93 22.59
CA ASN A 255 -22.38 -14.26 21.26
C ASN A 255 -21.56 -15.34 20.52
N ASN A 256 -21.14 -16.38 21.24
CA ASN A 256 -20.33 -17.50 20.74
C ASN A 256 -18.93 -17.11 20.21
N LYS A 257 -18.43 -15.91 20.55
CA LYS A 257 -17.07 -15.45 20.29
C LYS A 257 -16.30 -15.29 21.59
N GLU A 258 -15.01 -15.59 21.54
CA GLU A 258 -14.11 -15.33 22.65
C GLU A 258 -13.70 -13.85 22.67
N VAL A 259 -13.80 -13.25 23.85
CA VAL A 259 -13.44 -11.86 24.09
C VAL A 259 -12.58 -11.77 25.34
N ILE A 260 -11.73 -10.77 25.43
CA ILE A 260 -11.02 -10.39 26.64
C ILE A 260 -11.51 -9.03 27.12
N ILE A 261 -11.57 -8.85 28.43
CA ILE A 261 -11.80 -7.53 29.04
C ILE A 261 -10.45 -6.96 29.43
N TYR A 262 -10.09 -5.83 28.82
CA TYR A 262 -8.84 -5.13 29.10
C TYR A 262 -9.10 -3.63 29.21
N ASN A 263 -8.75 -3.03 30.35
CA ASN A 263 -9.04 -1.62 30.67
C ASN A 263 -10.49 -1.23 30.36
N ASP A 264 -11.45 -2.02 30.86
CA ASP A 264 -12.89 -1.85 30.68
C ASP A 264 -13.40 -1.92 29.22
N ASN A 265 -12.53 -2.24 28.26
CA ASN A 265 -12.90 -2.48 26.86
C ASN A 265 -13.04 -3.98 26.58
N VAL A 266 -14.06 -4.32 25.79
CA VAL A 266 -14.28 -5.69 25.31
C VAL A 266 -13.57 -5.85 23.98
N ILE A 267 -12.57 -6.72 23.92
CA ILE A 267 -11.73 -6.92 22.75
C ILE A 267 -11.89 -8.35 22.24
N ASN A 268 -12.15 -8.50 20.95
CA ASN A 268 -12.28 -9.82 20.32
C ASN A 268 -10.95 -10.56 20.37
N LEU A 269 -10.98 -11.83 20.79
CA LEU A 269 -9.83 -12.71 20.81
C LEU A 269 -9.90 -13.65 19.60
N ILE A 270 -8.84 -13.67 18.80
CA ILE A 270 -8.67 -14.59 17.68
C ILE A 270 -7.55 -15.57 18.04
N ARG A 271 -7.89 -16.86 18.01
CA ARG A 271 -6.91 -17.95 18.09
C ARG A 271 -6.24 -18.11 16.73
N VAL A 272 -5.00 -17.65 16.61
CA VAL A 272 -4.31 -17.60 15.31
C VAL A 272 -4.11 -18.99 14.73
N ASN A 273 -3.82 -19.98 15.58
CA ASN A 273 -3.70 -21.38 15.16
C ASN A 273 -4.98 -21.91 14.50
N GLU A 274 -6.15 -21.72 15.14
CA GLU A 274 -7.43 -22.16 14.59
C GLU A 274 -7.78 -21.44 13.29
N LYS A 275 -7.53 -20.13 13.26
CA LYS A 275 -7.81 -19.29 12.10
C LYS A 275 -6.96 -19.65 10.87
N LEU A 276 -5.73 -20.11 11.10
CA LEU A 276 -4.80 -20.54 10.04
C LEU A 276 -4.83 -22.06 9.79
N GLY A 277 -5.64 -22.83 10.53
CA GLY A 277 -5.69 -24.29 10.42
C GLY A 277 -4.40 -24.98 10.87
N LEU A 278 -3.66 -24.38 11.80
CA LEU A 278 -2.41 -24.92 12.33
C LEU A 278 -2.68 -25.75 13.59
N GLU A 279 -1.91 -26.83 13.75
CA GLU A 279 -1.98 -27.67 14.95
C GLU A 279 -1.52 -26.90 16.19
N GLU A 280 -2.26 -27.05 17.28
CA GLU A 280 -1.88 -26.46 18.55
C GLU A 280 -0.67 -27.20 19.13
N GLN A 281 0.37 -26.46 19.48
CA GLN A 281 1.50 -26.98 20.22
C GLN A 281 1.65 -26.24 21.55
N SER A 282 1.92 -27.00 22.61
CA SER A 282 2.09 -26.43 23.95
C SER A 282 3.53 -26.01 24.17
N TYR A 283 3.78 -24.70 24.06
CA TYR A 283 5.07 -24.08 24.41
C TYR A 283 5.11 -23.53 25.85
N GLY A 284 4.13 -23.90 26.68
CA GLY A 284 3.99 -23.39 28.05
C GLY A 284 3.15 -22.10 28.09
N LYS A 285 3.79 -20.95 28.29
CA LYS A 285 3.10 -19.65 28.39
C LYS A 285 2.70 -19.13 27.01
N LYS A 286 1.41 -18.84 26.81
CA LYS A 286 0.89 -18.18 25.60
C LYS A 286 0.82 -16.66 25.78
N TYR A 287 0.71 -15.95 24.67
CA TYR A 287 0.65 -14.49 24.66
C TYR A 287 -0.49 -14.00 23.77
N ILE A 288 -1.05 -12.85 24.13
CA ILE A 288 -2.03 -12.16 23.30
C ILE A 288 -1.36 -10.90 22.76
N VAL A 289 -1.19 -10.84 21.44
CA VAL A 289 -0.71 -9.67 20.72
C VAL A 289 -1.89 -8.78 20.41
N MET A 290 -1.96 -7.62 21.05
CA MET A 290 -3.02 -6.64 20.85
C MET A 290 -2.69 -5.81 19.61
N VAL A 291 -3.55 -5.90 18.61
CA VAL A 291 -3.36 -5.22 17.33
C VAL A 291 -4.49 -4.23 17.05
N LYS A 292 -4.16 -3.15 16.35
CA LYS A 292 -5.10 -2.08 15.98
C LYS A 292 -5.10 -1.88 14.47
N VAL A 293 -6.28 -1.96 13.86
CA VAL A 293 -6.51 -1.70 12.43
C VAL A 293 -7.61 -0.64 12.32
N GLY A 294 -7.23 0.59 11.97
CA GLY A 294 -8.13 1.74 12.03
C GLY A 294 -8.62 1.97 13.47
N GLU A 295 -9.93 2.00 13.67
CA GLU A 295 -10.55 2.11 15.00
C GLU A 295 -10.76 0.76 15.71
N LYS A 296 -10.61 -0.36 14.99
CA LYS A 296 -10.83 -1.70 15.56
C LYS A 296 -9.59 -2.17 16.31
N GLN A 297 -9.82 -2.76 17.49
CA GLN A 297 -8.80 -3.48 18.25
C GLN A 297 -9.15 -4.96 18.37
N VAL A 298 -8.15 -5.82 18.22
CA VAL A 298 -8.28 -7.28 18.29
C VAL A 298 -7.09 -7.86 19.04
N GLY A 299 -7.30 -8.93 19.80
CA GLY A 299 -6.25 -9.73 20.42
C GLY A 299 -5.95 -10.97 19.59
N LEU A 300 -4.69 -11.19 19.24
CA LEU A 300 -4.22 -12.39 18.54
C LEU A 300 -3.53 -13.32 19.53
N LEU A 301 -4.11 -14.50 19.79
CA LEU A 301 -3.50 -15.50 20.66
C LEU A 301 -2.41 -16.26 19.88
N VAL A 302 -1.18 -16.22 20.41
CA VAL A 302 0.02 -16.86 19.86
C VAL A 302 0.70 -17.70 20.94
N ASP A 303 1.50 -18.68 20.53
CA ASP A 303 2.10 -19.63 21.48
C ASP A 303 3.39 -19.12 22.11
N SER A 304 4.23 -18.37 21.39
CA SER A 304 5.40 -17.70 21.98
C SER A 304 5.86 -16.48 21.19
N LEU A 305 6.71 -15.66 21.81
CA LEU A 305 7.35 -14.50 21.20
C LEU A 305 8.83 -14.80 20.95
N LEU A 306 9.29 -14.64 19.70
CA LEU A 306 10.69 -14.87 19.33
C LEU A 306 11.52 -13.57 19.39
N GLY A 307 10.89 -12.42 19.15
CA GLY A 307 11.53 -11.11 19.23
C GLY A 307 11.19 -10.19 18.06
N GLN A 308 11.76 -9.00 18.07
CA GLN A 308 11.59 -8.01 17.01
C GLN A 308 12.72 -8.12 15.99
N GLN A 309 12.39 -8.00 14.70
CA GLN A 309 13.37 -8.03 13.62
C GLN A 309 12.92 -7.17 12.44
N GLU A 310 13.88 -6.55 11.76
CA GLU A 310 13.67 -5.94 10.46
C GLU A 310 13.62 -7.01 9.37
N ILE A 311 12.52 -7.03 8.62
CA ILE A 311 12.27 -8.02 7.59
C ILE A 311 11.91 -7.34 6.27
N VAL A 312 12.35 -7.96 5.17
CA VAL A 312 11.97 -7.53 3.82
C VAL A 312 10.69 -8.24 3.41
N ILE A 313 9.68 -7.47 3.01
CA ILE A 313 8.44 -8.04 2.47
C ILE A 313 8.66 -8.46 1.02
N LYS A 314 8.42 -9.75 0.73
CA LYS A 314 8.25 -10.26 -0.62
C LYS A 314 6.76 -10.51 -0.85
N PRO A 315 6.07 -9.68 -1.65
CA PRO A 315 4.66 -9.89 -1.93
C PRO A 315 4.46 -11.20 -2.69
N PHE A 316 3.32 -11.84 -2.47
CA PHE A 316 2.98 -13.06 -3.20
C PHE A 316 2.78 -12.78 -4.69
N GLY A 317 3.38 -13.62 -5.54
CA GLY A 317 3.10 -13.62 -6.97
C GLY A 317 1.66 -14.05 -7.28
N LYS A 318 1.25 -13.91 -8.55
CA LYS A 318 -0.13 -14.17 -9.01
C LYS A 318 -0.69 -15.55 -8.60
N THR A 319 0.17 -16.56 -8.45
CA THR A 319 -0.20 -17.93 -8.08
C THR A 319 -0.69 -18.07 -6.63
N LEU A 320 -0.23 -17.20 -5.72
CA LEU A 320 -0.53 -17.29 -4.28
C LEU A 320 -1.51 -16.18 -3.83
N LYS A 321 -2.18 -15.51 -4.77
CA LYS A 321 -3.12 -14.41 -4.49
C LYS A 321 -4.37 -14.85 -3.69
N SER A 322 -4.61 -16.15 -3.55
CA SER A 322 -5.72 -16.71 -2.75
C SER A 322 -5.46 -16.72 -1.25
N MET A 323 -4.20 -16.51 -0.81
CA MET A 323 -3.82 -16.45 0.60
C MET A 323 -4.15 -15.06 1.16
N LYS A 324 -5.35 -14.89 1.71
CA LYS A 324 -5.84 -13.58 2.21
C LYS A 324 -5.33 -13.28 3.60
N GLU A 325 -4.92 -14.30 4.34
CA GLU A 325 -4.45 -14.24 5.72
C GLU A 325 -3.04 -13.64 5.83
N TYR A 326 -2.35 -13.41 4.70
CA TYR A 326 -0.95 -13.02 4.66
C TYR A 326 -0.71 -11.89 3.66
N ILE A 327 0.11 -10.91 4.03
CA ILE A 327 0.51 -9.78 3.17
C ILE A 327 1.63 -10.21 2.20
N GLY A 328 2.46 -11.15 2.64
CA GLY A 328 3.62 -11.63 1.88
C GLY A 328 4.43 -12.62 2.69
N ALA A 329 5.66 -12.83 2.25
CA ALA A 329 6.64 -13.65 2.96
C ALA A 329 7.97 -12.93 3.10
N THR A 330 8.80 -13.40 4.04
CA THR A 330 10.18 -12.98 4.21
C THR A 330 11.08 -14.20 4.35
N ILE A 331 12.39 -14.00 4.25
CA ILE A 331 13.39 -15.04 4.53
C ILE A 331 14.18 -14.55 5.73
N LEU A 332 14.15 -15.31 6.83
CA LEU A 332 14.90 -14.96 8.03
C LEU A 332 16.37 -15.34 7.90
N GLY A 333 17.20 -14.94 8.87
CA GLY A 333 18.65 -15.20 8.86
C GLY A 333 19.03 -16.68 8.91
N ASP A 334 18.11 -17.55 9.28
CA ASP A 334 18.24 -19.02 9.22
C ASP A 334 17.91 -19.61 7.85
N GLY A 335 17.49 -18.77 6.89
CA GLY A 335 17.10 -19.18 5.53
C GLY A 335 15.66 -19.69 5.43
N LEU A 336 14.89 -19.73 6.53
CA LEU A 336 13.51 -20.19 6.51
C LEU A 336 12.58 -19.10 5.98
N VAL A 337 11.62 -19.54 5.16
CA VAL A 337 10.55 -18.67 4.66
C VAL A 337 9.54 -18.49 5.78
N THR A 338 9.30 -17.24 6.17
CA THR A 338 8.34 -16.84 7.20
C THR A 338 7.22 -16.02 6.58
N LEU A 339 5.97 -16.39 6.85
CA LEU A 339 4.82 -15.65 6.34
C LEU A 339 4.54 -14.42 7.20
N ILE A 340 4.12 -13.33 6.55
CA ILE A 340 3.78 -12.06 7.19
C ILE A 340 2.27 -11.96 7.25
N LEU A 341 1.74 -11.92 8.47
CA LEU A 341 0.30 -11.96 8.73
C LEU A 341 -0.39 -10.66 8.28
N ASP A 342 -1.49 -10.80 7.53
CA ASP A 342 -2.40 -9.69 7.25
C ASP A 342 -3.38 -9.54 8.41
N VAL A 343 -3.06 -8.63 9.32
CA VAL A 343 -3.89 -8.37 10.49
C VAL A 343 -5.28 -7.89 10.08
N ALA A 344 -5.40 -7.09 9.01
CA ALA A 344 -6.66 -6.50 8.59
C ALA A 344 -7.64 -7.56 8.03
N SER A 345 -7.13 -8.63 7.41
CA SER A 345 -7.97 -9.72 6.90
C SER A 345 -8.48 -10.66 7.98
N LEU A 346 -7.86 -10.64 9.17
CA LEU A 346 -8.25 -11.44 10.31
C LEU A 346 -9.35 -10.79 11.16
N THR A 347 -9.44 -9.46 11.16
CA THR A 347 -10.37 -8.65 11.97
C THR A 347 -11.75 -8.46 11.34
#